data_AF-A0A842TC27-F1
#
_entry.id   AF-A0A842TC27-F1
#
_cell.length_a   1.000
_cell.length_b   1.000
_cell.length_c   1.000
_cell.angle_alpha   90.00
_cell.angle_beta   90.00
_cell.angle_gamma   90.00
#
_symmetry.space_group_name_H-M   'P 1'
#
loop_
_entity.id
_entity.type
_entity.pdbx_description
1 polymer ?
#
loop_
_entity_poly.entity_id
_entity_poly.type
_entity_poly.pdbx_seq_one_letter_code
_entity_poly.pdbx_strand_id
1 'polypeptide(L)'
;MPKKKVIGGIIAAAALISVIALIPVFMYGVSVNATEVEIGMSMGGSTSTSSISVSSIEVNQAPSFNPETSGEDVKQRAISAYEYLFSKFGGPASISEQSGSVGGNYVDIQITFNLTTPSNKSVVFEFSPQDLNAEGLKVSLLLGPDELNGETGTFHLEITISIKITVTGFGTIVDETLTPVNLDFTVPAA
;
A
#
# COMPACT_ATOMS: atom_id res chain seq x y z
N MET A 1 -6.91 30.08 50.34
CA MET A 1 -5.83 29.18 49.88
C MET A 1 -6.41 27.94 49.23
N PRO A 2 -6.34 27.80 47.90
CA PRO A 2 -6.25 26.46 47.31
C PRO A 2 -5.31 26.44 46.08
N LYS A 3 -4.10 25.86 46.20
CA LYS A 3 -3.17 25.65 45.06
C LYS A 3 -2.52 24.26 45.03
N LYS A 4 -3.12 23.24 45.67
CA LYS A 4 -2.53 21.88 45.74
C LYS A 4 -3.12 20.84 44.77
N LYS A 5 -4.31 21.06 44.21
CA LYS A 5 -4.96 20.05 43.33
C LYS A 5 -4.44 20.02 41.89
N VAL A 6 -3.95 21.15 41.35
CA VAL A 6 -3.51 21.24 39.95
C VAL A 6 -2.16 20.54 39.73
N ILE A 7 -1.26 20.59 40.71
CA ILE A 7 0.11 20.05 40.59
C ILE A 7 0.12 18.51 40.57
N GLY A 8 -0.75 17.85 41.35
CA GLY A 8 -0.86 16.39 41.37
C GLY A 8 -1.39 15.80 40.06
N GLY A 9 -2.31 16.50 39.39
CA GLY A 9 -2.83 16.09 38.08
C GLY A 9 -1.78 16.16 36.97
N ILE A 10 -0.92 17.18 36.99
CA ILE A 10 0.14 17.36 35.98
C ILE A 10 1.22 16.28 36.11
N ILE A 11 1.62 15.92 37.34
CA ILE A 11 2.63 14.87 37.58
C ILE A 11 2.10 13.50 37.16
N ALA A 12 0.85 13.19 37.49
CA ALA A 12 0.22 11.94 37.06
C ALA A 12 0.08 11.85 35.54
N ALA A 13 -0.28 12.95 34.87
CA ALA A 13 -0.35 13.00 33.42
C ALA A 13 1.05 12.83 32.77
N ALA A 14 2.07 13.49 33.29
CA ALA A 14 3.44 13.36 32.79
C ALA A 14 3.98 11.92 32.93
N ALA A 15 3.71 11.25 34.06
CA ALA A 15 4.09 9.86 34.27
C ALA A 15 3.31 8.89 33.37
N LEU A 16 2.04 9.16 33.09
CA LEU A 16 1.25 8.34 32.16
C LEU A 16 1.77 8.48 30.72
N ILE A 17 2.07 9.71 30.29
CA ILE A 17 2.59 9.99 28.95
C ILE A 17 3.96 9.33 28.75
N SER A 18 4.84 9.35 29.76
CA SER A 18 6.15 8.70 29.65
C SER A 18 6.05 7.18 29.54
N VAL A 19 5.11 6.55 30.25
CA VAL A 19 4.86 5.11 30.13
C VAL A 19 4.31 4.75 28.75
N ILE A 20 3.34 5.52 28.24
CA ILE A 20 2.76 5.28 26.91
C ILE A 20 3.83 5.44 25.82
N ALA A 21 4.69 6.45 25.94
CA ALA A 21 5.79 6.65 24.99
C ALA A 21 6.76 5.46 24.96
N LEU A 22 7.03 4.77 26.07
CA LEU A 22 8.02 3.69 26.08
C LEU A 22 7.50 2.35 25.52
N ILE A 23 6.18 2.16 25.34
CA ILE A 23 5.58 0.90 24.88
C ILE A 23 6.20 0.38 23.57
N PRO A 24 6.33 1.19 22.48
CA PRO A 24 6.88 0.70 21.22
C PRO A 24 8.35 0.28 21.37
N VAL A 25 9.11 0.99 22.22
CA VAL A 25 10.52 0.69 22.47
C VAL A 25 10.70 -0.62 23.22
N PHE A 26 9.81 -0.93 24.17
CA PHE A 26 9.83 -2.22 24.87
C PHE A 26 9.41 -3.39 23.97
N MET A 27 8.48 -3.17 23.04
CA MET A 27 8.00 -4.22 22.14
C MET A 27 8.98 -4.53 21.01
N TYR A 28 9.54 -3.50 20.38
CA TYR A 28 10.30 -3.65 19.13
C TYR A 28 11.76 -3.19 19.24
N GLY A 29 12.20 -2.73 20.42
CA GLY A 29 13.51 -2.11 20.59
C GLY A 29 13.55 -0.67 20.08
N VAL A 30 14.75 -0.12 19.92
CA VAL A 30 14.93 1.28 19.47
C VAL A 30 14.75 1.42 17.95
N SER A 31 15.02 0.35 17.21
CA SER A 31 14.98 0.28 15.75
C SER A 31 14.48 -1.09 15.29
N VAL A 32 13.71 -1.09 14.22
CA VAL A 32 13.16 -2.28 13.57
C VAL A 32 13.74 -2.38 12.17
N ASN A 33 14.32 -3.53 11.82
CA ASN A 33 14.68 -3.83 10.44
C ASN A 33 13.41 -4.20 9.68
N ALA A 34 13.02 -3.34 8.75
CA ALA A 34 11.86 -3.57 7.90
C ALA A 34 12.32 -3.67 6.43
N THR A 35 11.59 -4.48 5.67
CA THR A 35 11.72 -4.58 4.23
C THR A 35 10.56 -3.81 3.60
N GLU A 36 10.88 -2.83 2.77
CA GLU A 36 9.93 -2.05 2.00
C GLU A 36 9.94 -2.52 0.55
N VAL A 37 8.77 -2.91 0.04
CA VAL A 37 8.56 -3.30 -1.35
C VAL A 37 7.75 -2.22 -2.01
N GLU A 38 8.30 -1.59 -3.05
CA GLU A 38 7.65 -0.55 -3.82
C GLU A 38 7.27 -1.08 -5.21
N ILE A 39 6.07 -0.74 -5.68
CA ILE A 39 5.57 -1.10 -7.00
C ILE A 39 4.96 0.14 -7.62
N GLY A 40 5.47 0.53 -8.77
CA GLY A 40 4.83 1.50 -9.64
C GLY A 40 3.76 0.83 -10.48
N MET A 41 2.63 1.50 -10.63
CA MET A 41 1.55 1.14 -11.52
C MET A 41 1.28 2.34 -12.41
N SER A 42 1.14 2.12 -13.72
CA SER A 42 0.70 3.15 -14.63
C SER A 42 -0.47 2.61 -15.44
N MET A 43 -1.53 3.42 -15.60
CA MET A 43 -2.60 3.09 -16.53
C MET A 43 -2.42 3.98 -17.76
N GLY A 44 -1.86 3.38 -18.81
CA GLY A 44 -1.82 4.01 -20.12
C GLY A 44 -3.23 4.04 -20.70
N GLY A 45 -3.93 5.17 -20.55
CA GLY A 45 -5.20 5.42 -21.20
C GLY A 45 -4.96 6.02 -22.58
N SER A 46 -5.06 5.21 -23.65
CA SER A 46 -5.26 5.78 -24.98
C SER A 46 -6.72 6.23 -25.08
N THR A 47 -6.98 7.52 -24.88
CA THR A 47 -8.24 8.14 -25.32
C THR A 47 -8.24 8.22 -26.84
N SER A 48 -8.16 7.08 -27.53
CA SER A 48 -8.38 7.04 -28.98
C SER A 48 -9.88 7.09 -29.23
N THR A 49 -10.43 8.31 -29.21
CA THR A 49 -11.75 8.61 -29.78
C THR A 49 -11.67 8.55 -31.32
N SER A 50 -11.32 7.39 -31.87
CA SER A 50 -11.56 7.12 -33.27
C SER A 50 -13.07 6.90 -33.46
N SER A 51 -13.78 7.99 -33.72
CA SER A 51 -15.17 7.93 -34.20
C SER A 51 -15.16 7.28 -35.59
N ILE A 52 -15.55 6.01 -35.66
CA ILE A 52 -15.90 5.41 -36.94
C ILE A 52 -17.26 5.99 -37.31
N SER A 53 -17.25 7.04 -38.12
CA SER A 53 -18.46 7.62 -38.71
C SER A 53 -19.03 6.65 -39.75
N VAL A 54 -19.89 5.74 -39.33
CA VAL A 54 -20.86 5.11 -40.24
C VAL A 54 -22.14 5.92 -40.10
N SER A 55 -22.46 6.68 -41.14
CA SER A 55 -23.65 7.51 -41.30
C SER A 55 -24.80 7.11 -40.36
N SER A 56 -25.05 7.94 -39.33
CA SER A 56 -26.19 7.94 -38.37
C SER A 56 -26.14 7.09 -37.08
N ILE A 57 -25.05 6.40 -36.73
CA ILE A 57 -24.91 5.79 -35.39
C ILE A 57 -23.51 6.08 -34.83
N GLU A 58 -23.43 6.97 -33.83
CA GLU A 58 -22.22 7.12 -33.02
C GLU A 58 -22.08 5.87 -32.14
N VAL A 59 -21.25 4.92 -32.59
CA VAL A 59 -20.85 3.79 -31.74
C VAL A 59 -19.79 4.31 -30.77
N ASN A 60 -20.22 4.70 -29.58
CA ASN A 60 -19.32 5.03 -28.47
C ASN A 60 -18.53 3.77 -28.11
N GLN A 61 -17.25 3.71 -28.47
CA GLN A 61 -16.35 2.65 -28.03
C GLN A 61 -15.92 2.93 -26.59
N ALA A 62 -15.94 1.89 -25.77
CA ALA A 62 -15.42 1.97 -24.40
C ALA A 62 -13.92 2.34 -24.43
N PRO A 63 -13.44 3.16 -23.49
CA PRO A 63 -12.00 3.42 -23.38
C PRO A 63 -11.25 2.09 -23.17
N SER A 64 -10.15 1.88 -23.90
CA SER A 64 -9.23 0.77 -23.62
C SER A 64 -8.22 1.22 -22.56
N PHE A 65 -8.18 0.50 -21.44
CA PHE A 65 -7.15 0.66 -20.43
C PHE A 65 -6.13 -0.47 -20.60
N ASN A 66 -4.83 -0.15 -20.53
CA ASN A 66 -3.76 -1.14 -20.47
C ASN A 66 -2.92 -0.83 -19.23
N PRO A 67 -3.23 -1.44 -18.07
CA PRO A 67 -2.48 -1.21 -16.86
C PRO A 67 -1.15 -1.96 -16.93
N GLU A 68 -0.06 -1.28 -16.57
CA GLU A 68 1.30 -1.84 -16.55
C GLU A 68 1.91 -1.63 -15.16
N THR A 69 2.58 -2.66 -14.63
CA THR A 69 3.44 -2.54 -13.45
C THR A 69 4.84 -2.14 -13.88
N SER A 70 5.52 -1.33 -13.07
CA SER A 70 6.90 -0.91 -13.33
C SER A 70 7.60 -0.50 -12.05
N GLY A 71 8.94 -0.55 -12.06
CA GLY A 71 9.75 0.02 -10.97
C GLY A 71 9.62 -0.76 -9.67
N GLU A 72 9.57 -2.09 -9.75
CA GLU A 72 9.63 -2.97 -8.59
C GLU A 72 10.96 -2.79 -7.87
N ASP A 73 10.91 -2.35 -6.62
CA ASP A 73 12.11 -2.12 -5.81
C ASP A 73 11.91 -2.70 -4.41
N VAL A 74 12.96 -3.33 -3.89
CA VAL A 74 12.97 -3.91 -2.55
C VAL A 74 14.11 -3.31 -1.76
N LYS A 75 13.76 -2.57 -0.71
CA LYS A 75 14.71 -1.86 0.14
C LYS A 75 14.63 -2.38 1.57
N GLN A 76 15.78 -2.64 2.17
CA GLN A 76 15.87 -2.87 3.61
C GLN A 76 16.28 -1.59 4.30
N ARG A 77 15.53 -1.19 5.32
CA ARG A 77 15.86 -0.02 6.13
C ARG A 77 15.53 -0.25 7.60
N ALA A 78 16.35 0.34 8.46
CA ALA A 78 16.05 0.43 9.87
C ALA A 78 15.11 1.61 10.11
N ILE A 79 13.89 1.33 10.59
CA ILE A 79 12.91 2.34 10.98
C ILE A 79 12.77 2.41 12.49
N SER A 80 12.27 3.52 13.01
CA SER A 80 12.01 3.62 14.45
C SER A 80 10.84 2.73 14.86
N ALA A 81 10.84 2.22 16.11
CA ALA A 81 9.72 1.44 16.63
C ALA A 81 8.38 2.19 16.61
N TYR A 82 8.42 3.52 16.73
CA TYR A 82 7.23 4.35 16.60
C TYR A 82 6.71 4.39 15.18
N GLU A 83 7.60 4.61 14.21
CA GLU A 83 7.23 4.62 12.79
C GLU A 83 6.63 3.28 12.35
N TYR A 84 7.23 2.17 12.79
CA TYR A 84 6.68 0.83 12.57
C TYR A 84 5.32 0.62 13.25
N LEU A 85 5.15 1.09 14.49
CA LEU A 85 3.86 0.99 15.17
C LEU A 85 2.79 1.87 14.48
N PHE A 86 3.18 3.04 13.95
CA PHE A 86 2.24 3.92 13.28
C PHE A 86 1.81 3.41 11.90
N SER A 87 2.72 2.79 11.14
CA SER A 87 2.37 2.17 9.87
C SER A 87 1.37 1.03 10.06
N LYS A 88 1.48 0.26 11.15
CA LYS A 88 0.53 -0.81 11.50
C LYS A 88 -0.93 -0.37 11.58
N PHE A 89 -1.23 0.86 12.02
CA PHE A 89 -2.62 1.31 12.14
C PHE A 89 -3.32 1.45 10.78
N GLY A 90 -2.57 1.64 9.69
CA GLY A 90 -3.10 1.69 8.32
C GLY A 90 -3.02 0.36 7.57
N GLY A 91 -2.42 -0.67 8.18
CA GLY A 91 -2.01 -1.89 7.48
C GLY A 91 -0.60 -1.76 6.85
N PRO A 92 -0.02 -2.88 6.40
CA PRO A 92 1.35 -2.89 5.90
C PRO A 92 1.49 -2.23 4.52
N ALA A 93 0.39 -2.05 3.78
CA ALA A 93 0.40 -1.47 2.44
C ALA A 93 -0.22 -0.06 2.42
N SER A 94 0.33 0.82 1.60
CA SER A 94 -0.17 2.20 1.43
C SER A 94 0.14 2.75 0.03
N ILE A 95 -0.57 3.82 -0.36
CA ILE A 95 -0.22 4.61 -1.55
C ILE A 95 0.88 5.60 -1.14
N SER A 96 2.08 5.44 -1.69
CA SER A 96 3.22 6.32 -1.41
C SER A 96 3.25 7.54 -2.32
N GLU A 97 2.83 7.38 -3.57
CA GLU A 97 2.74 8.47 -4.55
C GLU A 97 1.55 8.27 -5.48
N GLN A 98 0.97 9.38 -5.92
CA GLN A 98 -0.08 9.40 -6.92
C GLN A 98 0.15 10.59 -7.84
N SER A 99 0.17 10.33 -9.14
CA SER A 99 0.24 11.35 -10.18
C SER A 99 -1.13 11.50 -10.85
N GLY A 100 -1.33 12.62 -11.54
CA GLY A 100 -2.51 12.85 -12.37
C GLY A 100 -3.28 14.14 -12.10
N SER A 101 -4.07 14.56 -13.08
CA SER A 101 -4.94 15.73 -12.96
C SER A 101 -6.24 15.40 -12.23
N VAL A 102 -6.65 16.26 -11.29
CA VAL A 102 -7.93 16.15 -10.57
C VAL A 102 -9.07 16.41 -11.57
N GLY A 103 -9.83 15.36 -11.91
CA GLY A 103 -10.98 15.46 -12.83
C GLY A 103 -11.11 14.34 -13.88
N GLY A 104 -10.29 13.29 -13.81
CA GLY A 104 -10.35 12.12 -14.71
C GLY A 104 -11.24 10.97 -14.21
N ASN A 105 -11.10 9.79 -14.85
CA ASN A 105 -11.73 8.54 -14.42
C ASN A 105 -11.12 8.07 -13.08
N TYR A 106 -11.98 7.60 -12.17
CA TYR A 106 -11.56 7.02 -10.89
C TYR A 106 -11.48 5.50 -10.99
N VAL A 107 -10.49 4.94 -10.31
CA VAL A 107 -10.25 3.50 -10.25
C VAL A 107 -10.22 3.03 -8.81
N ASP A 108 -10.87 1.91 -8.57
CA ASP A 108 -10.72 1.13 -7.35
C ASP A 108 -9.74 0.00 -7.65
N ILE A 109 -8.75 -0.19 -6.79
CA ILE A 109 -7.75 -1.23 -6.97
C ILE A 109 -7.85 -2.18 -5.80
N GLN A 110 -7.74 -3.47 -6.07
CA GLN A 110 -7.55 -4.50 -5.07
C GLN A 110 -6.23 -5.21 -5.32
N ILE A 111 -5.33 -5.13 -4.34
CA ILE A 111 -4.01 -5.74 -4.39
C ILE A 111 -3.96 -6.83 -3.33
N THR A 112 -3.58 -8.03 -3.75
CA THR A 112 -3.35 -9.18 -2.89
C THR A 112 -1.86 -9.49 -2.88
N PHE A 113 -1.25 -9.45 -1.72
CA PHE A 113 0.14 -9.81 -1.48
C PHE A 113 0.18 -11.18 -0.83
N ASN A 114 0.80 -12.15 -1.48
CA ASN A 114 1.00 -13.49 -0.96
C ASN A 114 2.48 -13.71 -0.66
N LEU A 115 2.85 -13.63 0.61
CA LEU A 115 4.20 -13.78 1.10
C LEU A 115 4.43 -15.22 1.56
N THR A 116 5.36 -15.92 0.90
CA THR A 116 5.83 -17.24 1.31
C THR A 116 7.17 -17.10 2.03
N THR A 117 7.22 -17.57 3.28
CA THR A 117 8.41 -17.52 4.13
C THR A 117 9.41 -18.63 3.79
N PRO A 118 10.68 -18.52 4.24
CA PRO A 118 11.69 -19.58 4.05
C PRO A 118 11.27 -20.94 4.63
N SER A 119 10.39 -20.95 5.64
CA SER A 119 9.84 -22.18 6.22
C SER A 119 8.59 -22.71 5.48
N ASN A 120 8.28 -22.18 4.29
CA ASN A 120 7.11 -22.49 3.47
C ASN A 120 5.76 -22.19 4.14
N LYS A 121 5.70 -21.16 4.98
CA LYS A 121 4.41 -20.61 5.45
C LYS A 121 3.96 -19.51 4.51
N SER A 122 2.66 -19.41 4.26
CA SER A 122 2.10 -18.34 3.44
C SER A 122 1.31 -17.35 4.30
N VAL A 123 1.53 -16.07 4.08
CA VAL A 123 0.82 -14.96 4.71
C VAL A 123 0.22 -14.10 3.61
N VAL A 124 -1.08 -13.84 3.69
CA VAL A 124 -1.81 -13.06 2.69
C VAL A 124 -2.21 -11.72 3.27
N PHE A 125 -1.93 -10.64 2.53
CA PHE A 125 -2.33 -9.29 2.85
C PHE A 125 -3.20 -8.74 1.72
N GLU A 126 -4.30 -8.08 2.06
CA GLU A 126 -5.18 -7.43 1.10
C GLU A 126 -5.14 -5.92 1.30
N PHE A 127 -5.06 -5.18 0.20
CA PHE A 127 -5.07 -3.74 0.17
C PHE A 127 -6.02 -3.25 -0.91
N SER A 128 -7.05 -2.48 -0.53
CA SER A 128 -8.11 -2.05 -1.44
C SER A 128 -8.30 -0.53 -1.42
N PRO A 129 -7.35 0.24 -1.98
CA PRO A 129 -7.51 1.68 -2.11
C PRO A 129 -8.61 2.02 -3.13
N GLN A 130 -9.41 3.03 -2.81
CA GLN A 130 -10.56 3.49 -3.61
C GLN A 130 -10.34 4.93 -4.09
N ASP A 131 -11.14 5.32 -5.10
CA ASP A 131 -11.17 6.69 -5.64
C ASP A 131 -9.80 7.20 -6.11
N LEU A 132 -8.99 6.33 -6.72
CA LEU A 132 -7.67 6.71 -7.22
C LEU A 132 -7.77 7.33 -8.62
N ASN A 133 -6.99 8.38 -8.87
CA ASN A 133 -6.63 8.83 -10.20
C ASN A 133 -5.86 7.73 -10.93
N ALA A 134 -6.25 7.43 -12.16
CA ALA A 134 -5.65 6.39 -12.99
C ALA A 134 -4.22 6.72 -13.50
N GLU A 135 -3.78 7.98 -13.40
CA GLU A 135 -2.53 8.45 -14.02
C GLU A 135 -1.30 8.24 -13.12
N GLY A 136 -0.92 6.97 -12.90
CA GLY A 136 0.32 6.65 -12.21
C GLY A 136 0.17 6.60 -10.68
N LEU A 137 0.46 5.43 -10.11
CA LEU A 137 0.31 5.13 -8.70
C LEU A 137 1.55 4.40 -8.21
N LYS A 138 2.02 4.73 -7.02
CA LYS A 138 3.08 3.99 -6.34
C LYS A 138 2.53 3.39 -5.06
N VAL A 139 2.65 2.08 -4.93
CA VAL A 139 2.22 1.31 -3.78
C VAL A 139 3.47 0.89 -3.01
N SER A 140 3.46 1.10 -1.69
CA SER A 140 4.52 0.65 -0.79
C SER A 140 3.95 -0.36 0.20
N LEU A 141 4.64 -1.50 0.35
CA LEU A 141 4.37 -2.55 1.32
C LEU A 141 5.55 -2.62 2.30
N LEU A 142 5.28 -2.39 3.58
CA LEU A 142 6.25 -2.45 4.66
C LEU A 142 6.10 -3.75 5.45
N LEU A 143 7.12 -4.61 5.37
CA LEU A 143 7.20 -5.91 6.04
C LEU A 143 8.20 -5.83 7.19
N GLY A 144 7.72 -5.90 8.43
CA GLY A 144 8.55 -5.95 9.62
C GLY A 144 8.54 -7.31 10.32
N PRO A 145 9.07 -7.40 11.55
CA PRO A 145 9.23 -8.67 12.26
C PRO A 145 7.90 -9.41 12.49
N ASP A 146 6.78 -8.70 12.59
CA ASP A 146 5.49 -9.33 12.78
C ASP A 146 4.97 -9.97 11.48
N GLU A 147 5.12 -9.28 10.34
CA GLU A 147 4.73 -9.81 9.02
C GLU A 147 5.66 -10.94 8.57
N LEU A 148 6.95 -10.81 8.89
CA LEU A 148 7.98 -11.81 8.61
C LEU A 148 8.01 -12.94 9.64
N ASN A 149 7.18 -12.86 10.69
CA ASN A 149 7.13 -13.82 11.81
C ASN A 149 8.52 -14.08 12.46
N GLY A 150 9.37 -13.06 12.47
CA GLY A 150 10.76 -13.13 12.94
C GLY A 150 11.67 -14.07 12.15
N GLU A 151 11.24 -14.57 10.99
CA GLU A 151 12.04 -15.45 10.14
C GLU A 151 13.08 -14.67 9.34
N THR A 152 14.19 -15.33 9.03
CA THR A 152 15.29 -14.79 8.21
C THR A 152 15.58 -15.76 7.08
N GLY A 153 16.16 -15.27 5.98
CA GLY A 153 16.35 -16.03 4.74
C GLY A 153 15.57 -15.44 3.57
N THR A 154 15.37 -16.26 2.53
CA THR A 154 14.71 -15.84 1.28
C THR A 154 13.20 -15.98 1.38
N PHE A 155 12.50 -14.87 1.14
CA PHE A 155 11.06 -14.78 1.04
C PHE A 155 10.66 -14.65 -0.42
N HIS A 156 9.53 -15.24 -0.77
CA HIS A 156 8.91 -15.15 -2.08
C HIS A 156 7.61 -14.36 -1.95
N LEU A 157 7.46 -13.28 -2.71
CA LEU A 157 6.29 -12.41 -2.68
C LEU A 157 5.62 -12.42 -4.04
N GLU A 158 4.41 -12.97 -4.10
CA GLU A 158 3.54 -12.91 -5.27
C GLU A 158 2.51 -11.80 -5.06
N ILE A 159 2.35 -10.93 -6.06
CA ILE A 159 1.52 -9.73 -5.97
C ILE A 159 0.52 -9.76 -7.10
N THR A 160 -0.74 -9.98 -6.74
CA THR A 160 -1.86 -10.01 -7.67
C THR A 160 -2.64 -8.71 -7.58
N ILE A 161 -2.82 -8.04 -8.72
CA ILE A 161 -3.50 -6.75 -8.78
C ILE A 161 -4.75 -6.90 -9.63
N SER A 162 -5.90 -6.60 -9.04
CA SER A 162 -7.19 -6.50 -9.73
C SER A 162 -7.64 -5.05 -9.72
N ILE A 163 -8.01 -4.53 -10.88
CA ILE A 163 -8.37 -3.13 -11.08
C ILE A 163 -9.82 -3.08 -11.53
N LYS A 164 -10.62 -2.33 -10.77
CA LYS A 164 -12.01 -2.05 -11.09
C LYS A 164 -12.14 -0.59 -11.45
N ILE A 165 -12.43 -0.33 -12.72
CA ILE A 165 -12.53 1.02 -13.26
C ILE A 165 -13.99 1.40 -13.33
N THR A 166 -14.35 2.53 -12.71
CA THR A 166 -15.70 3.10 -12.82
C THR A 166 -15.64 4.32 -13.74
N VAL A 167 -16.13 4.19 -14.97
CA VAL A 167 -16.15 5.29 -15.94
C VAL A 167 -17.44 6.11 -15.76
N THR A 168 -17.31 7.28 -15.14
CA THR A 168 -18.41 8.21 -14.93
C THR A 168 -18.98 8.69 -16.28
N GLY A 169 -20.30 8.56 -16.48
CA GLY A 169 -20.99 8.95 -17.72
C GLY A 169 -21.37 7.79 -18.66
N PHE A 170 -20.75 6.61 -18.50
CA PHE A 170 -21.05 5.42 -19.30
C PHE A 170 -21.68 4.27 -18.50
N GLY A 171 -21.52 4.27 -17.17
CA GLY A 171 -22.05 3.21 -16.30
C GLY A 171 -21.36 1.86 -16.47
N THR A 172 -20.25 1.81 -17.22
CA THR A 172 -19.47 0.60 -17.46
C THR A 172 -18.43 0.41 -16.37
N ILE A 173 -18.40 -0.79 -15.81
CA ILE A 173 -17.35 -1.26 -14.91
C ILE A 173 -16.42 -2.15 -15.74
N VAL A 174 -15.15 -1.80 -15.81
CA VAL A 174 -14.11 -2.69 -16.36
C VAL A 174 -13.41 -3.34 -15.19
N ASP A 175 -13.34 -4.67 -15.20
CA ASP A 175 -12.61 -5.47 -14.21
C ASP A 175 -11.45 -6.15 -14.94
N GLU A 176 -10.23 -5.85 -14.52
CA GLU A 176 -9.03 -6.35 -15.15
C GLU A 176 -8.04 -6.84 -14.08
N THR A 177 -7.59 -8.07 -14.23
CA THR A 177 -6.53 -8.64 -13.37
C THR A 177 -5.22 -8.61 -14.14
N LEU A 178 -4.21 -7.97 -13.54
CA LEU A 178 -2.87 -7.92 -14.09
C LEU A 178 -2.14 -9.25 -13.92
N THR A 179 -1.11 -9.43 -14.74
CA THR A 179 -0.18 -10.55 -14.56
C THR A 179 0.49 -10.41 -13.18
N PRO A 180 0.52 -11.48 -12.36
CA PRO A 180 1.13 -11.40 -11.04
C PRO A 180 2.61 -11.01 -11.09
N VAL A 181 3.01 -10.09 -10.22
CA VAL A 181 4.41 -9.71 -10.02
C VAL A 181 5.01 -10.64 -8.96
N ASN A 182 6.12 -11.29 -9.29
CA ASN A 182 6.82 -12.19 -8.38
C ASN A 182 8.17 -11.59 -7.99
N LEU A 183 8.39 -11.42 -6.69
CA LEU A 183 9.61 -10.83 -6.14
C LEU A 183 10.23 -11.74 -5.09
N ASP A 184 11.53 -11.93 -5.19
CA ASP A 184 12.31 -12.66 -4.20
C ASP A 184 13.22 -11.69 -3.45
N PHE A 185 13.21 -11.75 -2.12
CA PHE A 185 14.10 -10.92 -1.31
C PHE A 185 14.63 -11.69 -0.11
N THR A 186 15.82 -11.33 0.37
CA THR A 186 16.48 -12.05 1.46
C THR A 186 16.66 -11.16 2.67
N VAL A 187 16.05 -11.53 3.79
CA VAL A 187 16.24 -10.87 5.09
C VAL A 187 17.46 -11.49 5.78
N PRO A 188 18.53 -10.73 6.05
CA PRO A 188 19.72 -11.26 6.69
C PRO A 188 19.43 -11.67 8.14
N ALA A 189 20.18 -12.66 8.63
CA ALA A 189 20.21 -12.95 10.07
C ALA A 189 20.79 -11.74 10.82
N ALA A 190 20.13 -11.35 11.91
CA ALA A 190 20.59 -10.29 12.81
C ALA A 190 21.79 -10.72 13.65
#